data_AF-A0A3A1NE72-F1
#
_entry.id   AF-A0A3A1NE72-F1
#
_cell.length_a   1.000
_cell.length_b   1.000
_cell.length_c   1.000
_cell.angle_alpha   90.00
_cell.angle_beta   90.00
_cell.angle_gamma   90.00
#
_symmetry.space_group_name_H-M   'P 1'
#
loop_
_entity.id
_entity.type
_entity.pdbx_description
1 polymer ?
#
loop_
_entity_poly.entity_id
_entity_poly.type
_entity_poly.pdbx_seq_one_letter_code
_entity_poly.pdbx_strand_id
1 'polypeptide(L)'
;MTHIIGQHDCKADSKGRVLLPISLKNQLLPVLKDGFVIKRSVFQQCLELYPKAEFDVLMQKVMKKSKINRKYDAFVRNFVAGMKEVAIDGDSGRLQIPKNLVEFAGIEKEVVLNAVFDKIEIWNKDMYEKVLAEGEKDYADLAEEIFDDDE
;
A
#
# COMPACT_ATOMS: atom_id res chain seq x y z
N MET A 1 14.82 -8.00 3.26
CA MET A 1 14.10 -6.84 2.73
C MET A 1 13.60 -7.22 1.36
N THR A 2 12.29 -7.30 1.21
CA THR A 2 11.66 -7.65 -0.08
C THR A 2 11.63 -6.39 -0.92
N HIS A 3 12.38 -6.38 -2.02
CA HIS A 3 12.35 -5.26 -2.96
C HIS A 3 11.33 -5.54 -4.06
N ILE A 4 10.23 -4.78 -4.05
CA ILE A 4 9.13 -4.94 -5.00
C ILE A 4 9.18 -3.76 -5.96
N ILE A 5 9.09 -4.04 -7.27
CA ILE A 5 9.10 -3.01 -8.31
C ILE A 5 7.99 -3.24 -9.34
N GLY A 6 7.56 -2.14 -9.93
CA GLY A 6 6.61 -2.11 -11.06
C GLY A 6 5.26 -1.50 -10.70
N GLN A 7 4.60 -1.00 -11.75
CA GLN A 7 3.21 -0.54 -11.74
C GLN A 7 2.38 -1.47 -12.62
N HIS A 8 1.19 -1.82 -12.15
CA HIS A 8 0.31 -2.73 -12.87
C HIS A 8 -1.15 -2.33 -12.83
N ASP A 9 -1.74 -2.21 -14.02
CA ASP A 9 -3.17 -2.01 -14.19
C ASP A 9 -3.91 -3.34 -14.06
N CYS A 10 -4.87 -3.39 -13.15
CA CYS A 10 -5.65 -4.55 -12.79
C CYS A 10 -7.15 -4.22 -12.75
N LYS A 11 -7.97 -5.24 -12.52
CA LYS A 11 -9.40 -5.07 -12.26
C LYS A 11 -9.79 -5.69 -10.93
N ALA A 12 -10.59 -4.95 -10.16
CA ALA A 12 -11.37 -5.49 -9.06
C ALA A 12 -12.70 -6.04 -9.59
N ASP A 13 -13.14 -7.15 -9.03
CA ASP A 13 -14.51 -7.62 -9.24
C ASP A 13 -15.50 -6.95 -8.27
N SER A 14 -16.79 -7.27 -8.42
CA SER A 14 -17.87 -6.72 -7.57
C SER A 14 -17.76 -7.06 -6.08
N LYS A 15 -16.84 -7.94 -5.69
CA LYS A 15 -16.55 -8.31 -4.31
C LYS A 15 -15.22 -7.73 -3.82
N GLY A 16 -14.55 -6.87 -4.60
CA GLY A 16 -13.25 -6.31 -4.25
C GLY A 16 -12.10 -7.31 -4.33
N ARG A 17 -12.23 -8.37 -5.15
CA ARG A 17 -11.13 -9.31 -5.40
C ARG A 17 -10.29 -8.79 -6.55
N VAL A 18 -8.98 -8.76 -6.36
CA VAL A 18 -8.00 -8.35 -7.37
C VAL A 18 -7.10 -9.54 -7.68
N LEU A 19 -6.89 -9.81 -8.96
CA LEU A 19 -5.93 -10.80 -9.41
C LEU A 19 -4.56 -10.13 -9.60
N LEU A 20 -3.53 -10.63 -8.92
CA LEU A 20 -2.19 -10.09 -9.10
C LEU A 20 -1.64 -10.46 -10.49
N PRO A 21 -0.97 -9.52 -11.18
CA PRO A 21 -0.18 -9.82 -12.36
C PRO A 21 0.90 -10.85 -12.04
N ILE A 22 1.21 -11.70 -13.02
CA ILE A 22 2.17 -12.81 -12.85
C ILE A 22 3.54 -12.29 -12.39
N SER A 23 4.01 -11.16 -12.94
CA SER A 23 5.28 -10.54 -12.55
C SER A 23 5.31 -10.15 -11.08
N LEU A 24 4.25 -9.53 -10.57
CA LEU A 24 4.14 -9.14 -9.18
C LEU A 24 3.99 -10.35 -8.27
N LYS A 25 3.15 -11.32 -8.66
CA LYS A 25 2.98 -12.59 -7.94
C LYS A 25 4.32 -13.30 -7.75
N ASN A 26 5.13 -13.38 -8.82
CA ASN A 26 6.44 -14.03 -8.79
C ASN A 26 7.41 -13.35 -7.83
N GLN A 27 7.42 -12.02 -7.76
CA GLN A 27 8.22 -11.27 -6.78
C GLN A 27 7.78 -11.57 -5.33
N LEU A 28 6.49 -11.85 -5.11
CA LEU A 28 5.91 -12.12 -3.79
C LEU A 28 5.97 -13.59 -3.36
N LEU A 29 6.26 -14.53 -4.28
CA LEU A 29 6.34 -15.97 -3.96
C LEU A 29 7.16 -16.30 -2.70
N PRO A 30 8.34 -15.68 -2.45
CA PRO A 30 9.14 -16.00 -1.28
C PRO A 30 8.47 -15.68 0.06
N VAL A 31 7.51 -14.74 0.07
CA VAL A 31 6.86 -14.21 1.29
C VAL A 31 5.37 -14.54 1.38
N LEU A 32 4.79 -15.20 0.36
CA LEU A 32 3.36 -15.54 0.32
C LEU A 32 2.87 -16.27 1.57
N LYS A 33 3.67 -17.22 2.06
CA LYS A 33 3.34 -18.08 3.21
C LYS A 33 3.27 -17.31 4.53
N ASP A 34 3.98 -16.19 4.64
CA ASP A 34 4.06 -15.39 5.87
C ASP A 34 2.88 -14.40 5.96
N GLY A 35 2.12 -14.26 4.87
CA GLY A 35 0.96 -13.39 4.79
C GLY A 35 1.31 -11.91 4.64
N PHE A 36 0.25 -11.10 4.61
CA PHE A 36 0.33 -9.67 4.34
C PHE A 36 -0.54 -8.89 5.32
N VAL A 37 -0.24 -7.62 5.49
CA VAL A 37 -1.11 -6.66 6.17
C VAL A 37 -1.56 -5.62 5.17
N ILE A 38 -2.87 -5.42 5.08
CA ILE A 38 -3.48 -4.35 4.29
C ILE A 38 -4.01 -3.26 5.22
N LYS A 39 -3.70 -2.01 4.91
CA LYS A 39 -4.15 -0.84 5.68
C LYS A 39 -4.45 0.35 4.76
N ARG A 40 -5.00 1.41 5.35
CA ARG A 40 -5.17 2.71 4.69
C ARG A 40 -3.82 3.44 4.62
N SER A 41 -3.55 4.11 3.49
CA SER A 41 -2.45 5.07 3.42
C SER A 41 -2.71 6.28 4.33
N VAL A 42 -1.63 6.89 4.82
CA VAL A 42 -1.70 8.05 5.73
C VAL A 42 -1.90 9.34 4.93
N PHE A 43 -1.24 9.45 3.79
CA PHE A 43 -1.16 10.69 3.02
C PHE A 43 -2.08 10.71 1.80
N GLN A 44 -2.57 9.54 1.39
CA GLN A 44 -3.32 9.38 0.16
C GLN A 44 -4.56 8.53 0.36
N GLN A 45 -5.57 8.72 -0.50
CA GLN A 45 -6.79 7.91 -0.50
C GLN A 45 -6.56 6.57 -1.24
N CYS A 46 -5.64 5.77 -0.74
CA CYS A 46 -5.31 4.45 -1.27
C CYS A 46 -5.07 3.43 -0.15
N LEU A 47 -4.89 2.17 -0.52
CA LEU A 47 -4.49 1.12 0.43
C LEU A 47 -3.01 0.81 0.28
N GLU A 48 -2.43 0.30 1.35
CA GLU A 48 -1.06 -0.20 1.37
C GLU A 48 -1.09 -1.65 1.81
N LEU A 49 -0.44 -2.51 1.02
CA LEU A 49 -0.28 -3.93 1.25
C LEU A 49 1.20 -4.21 1.53
N TYR A 50 1.48 -4.68 2.74
CA TYR A 50 2.83 -4.99 3.19
C TYR A 50 3.01 -6.50 3.32
N PRO A 51 4.15 -7.08 2.90
CA PRO A 51 4.60 -8.34 3.45
C PRO A 51 4.66 -8.24 4.99
N LYS A 52 4.22 -9.28 5.69
CA LYS A 52 4.10 -9.25 7.17
C LYS A 52 5.38 -8.80 7.87
N ALA A 53 6.53 -9.27 7.39
CA ALA A 53 7.85 -8.90 7.95
C ALA A 53 8.15 -7.40 7.85
N GLU A 54 7.84 -6.77 6.71
CA GLU A 54 8.06 -5.32 6.51
C GLU A 54 7.08 -4.50 7.36
N PHE A 55 5.83 -4.98 7.49
CA PHE A 55 4.85 -4.37 8.39
C PHE A 55 5.31 -4.40 9.86
N ASP A 56 5.90 -5.50 10.31
CA ASP A 56 6.41 -5.61 11.68
C ASP A 56 7.54 -4.62 11.95
N VAL A 57 8.42 -4.39 10.97
CA VAL A 57 9.45 -3.34 11.03
C VAL A 57 8.83 -1.94 11.11
N LEU A 58 7.81 -1.64 10.29
CA LEU A 58 7.06 -0.39 10.36
C LEU A 58 6.44 -0.18 11.75
N MET A 59 5.79 -1.21 12.30
CA MET A 59 5.16 -1.12 13.61
C MET A 59 6.17 -0.87 14.73
N GLN A 60 7.35 -1.47 14.69
CA GLN A 60 8.42 -1.16 15.64
C GLN A 60 8.80 0.32 15.61
N LYS A 61 8.89 0.94 14.43
CA LYS A 61 9.19 2.38 14.28
C LYS A 61 8.07 3.25 14.86
N VAL A 62 6.82 2.91 14.60
CA VAL A 62 5.64 3.63 15.13
C VAL A 62 5.60 3.55 16.66
N MET A 63 5.78 2.35 17.22
CA MET A 63 5.77 2.14 18.68
C MET A 63 6.93 2.85 19.39
N LYS A 64 8.12 2.91 18.77
CA LYS A 64 9.30 3.62 19.33
C LYS A 64 9.08 5.13 19.46
N LYS A 65 8.22 5.72 18.62
CA LYS A 65 7.90 7.16 18.65
C LYS A 65 6.74 7.51 19.58
N SER A 66 6.21 6.52 20.33
CA SER A 66 5.09 6.72 21.24
C SER A 66 5.38 7.79 22.29
N LYS A 67 4.68 8.92 22.17
CA LYS A 67 4.53 9.91 23.25
C LYS A 67 3.05 9.90 23.62
N ILE A 68 2.72 9.36 24.79
CA ILE A 68 1.34 9.20 25.25
C ILE A 68 0.71 10.60 25.40
N ASN A 69 -0.09 11.01 24.41
CA ASN A 69 -0.85 12.25 24.41
C ASN A 69 -2.05 12.13 23.45
N ARG A 70 -3.00 13.07 23.54
CA ARG A 70 -4.23 13.03 22.74
C ARG A 70 -4.00 12.99 21.23
N LYS A 71 -2.93 13.64 20.73
CA LYS A 71 -2.60 13.62 19.29
C LYS A 71 -2.12 12.23 18.87
N TYR A 72 -1.33 11.57 19.71
CA TYR A 72 -0.89 10.20 19.48
C TYR A 72 -2.06 9.21 19.46
N ASP A 73 -3.00 9.30 20.41
CA ASP A 73 -4.17 8.43 20.44
C ASP A 73 -5.04 8.59 19.18
N ALA A 74 -5.25 9.83 18.74
CA ALA A 74 -5.98 10.12 17.51
C ALA A 74 -5.25 9.59 16.28
N PHE A 75 -3.93 9.76 16.22
CA PHE A 75 -3.10 9.23 15.14
C PHE A 75 -3.18 7.70 15.08
N VAL A 76 -2.89 7.01 16.18
CA VAL A 76 -2.89 5.54 16.21
C VAL A 76 -4.25 4.98 15.82
N ARG A 77 -5.35 5.57 16.32
CA ARG A 77 -6.71 5.14 15.98
C ARG A 77 -6.98 5.22 14.47
N ASN A 78 -6.52 6.29 13.81
CA ASN A 78 -6.66 6.43 12.36
C ASN A 78 -5.70 5.51 11.60
N PHE A 79 -4.46 5.38 12.08
CA PHE A 79 -3.42 4.56 11.46
C PHE A 79 -3.79 3.07 11.40
N VAL A 80 -4.43 2.55 12.44
CA VAL A 80 -4.87 1.14 12.52
C VAL A 80 -6.32 0.94 12.02
N ALA A 81 -7.02 2.00 11.62
CA ALA A 81 -8.42 1.92 11.23
C ALA A 81 -8.61 1.00 10.02
N GLY A 82 -9.35 -0.09 10.23
CA GLY A 82 -9.70 -1.03 9.16
C GLY A 82 -8.55 -1.89 8.65
N MET A 83 -7.37 -1.81 9.27
CA MET A 83 -6.21 -2.64 9.00
C MET A 83 -6.54 -4.12 9.24
N LYS A 84 -6.05 -5.01 8.36
CA LYS A 84 -6.26 -6.46 8.48
C LYS A 84 -5.07 -7.25 7.98
N GLU A 85 -4.87 -8.41 8.58
CA GLU A 85 -4.08 -9.48 7.98
C GLU A 85 -4.86 -10.11 6.82
N VAL A 86 -4.17 -10.35 5.71
CA VAL A 86 -4.73 -10.95 4.49
C VAL A 86 -3.71 -11.92 3.89
N ALA A 87 -4.21 -12.88 3.13
CA ALA A 87 -3.41 -13.78 2.34
C ALA A 87 -3.67 -13.53 0.85
N ILE A 88 -2.66 -13.83 0.03
CA ILE A 88 -2.80 -13.93 -1.41
C ILE A 88 -2.82 -15.42 -1.73
N ASP A 89 -3.82 -15.86 -2.48
CA ASP A 89 -3.90 -17.25 -2.93
C ASP A 89 -2.69 -17.58 -3.81
N GLY A 90 -1.90 -18.59 -3.44
CA GLY A 90 -0.63 -18.86 -4.12
C GLY A 90 -0.79 -19.34 -5.57
N ASP A 91 -1.81 -20.14 -5.83
CA ASP A 91 -2.08 -20.69 -7.16
C ASP A 91 -2.62 -19.61 -8.10
N SER A 92 -3.71 -18.96 -7.71
CA SER A 92 -4.37 -17.94 -8.55
C SER A 92 -3.71 -16.58 -8.48
N GLY A 93 -3.05 -16.21 -7.40
CA GLY A 93 -2.59 -14.84 -7.13
C GLY A 93 -3.74 -13.91 -6.72
N ARG A 94 -4.87 -14.44 -6.27
CA ARG A 94 -6.04 -13.62 -5.93
C ARG A 94 -5.93 -13.04 -4.52
N LEU A 95 -6.07 -11.72 -4.42
CA LEU A 95 -6.19 -10.97 -3.17
C LEU A 95 -7.66 -10.59 -2.93
N GLN A 96 -8.17 -10.86 -1.73
CA GLN A 96 -9.47 -10.36 -1.28
C GLN A 96 -9.28 -9.08 -0.46
N ILE A 97 -9.70 -7.94 -1.00
CA ILE A 97 -9.65 -6.67 -0.26
C ILE A 97 -10.86 -6.62 0.69
N PRO A 98 -10.67 -6.29 1.98
CA PRO A 98 -11.78 -6.08 2.92
C PRO A 98 -12.71 -4.96 2.44
N LYS A 99 -14.03 -5.17 2.55
CA LYS A 99 -15.04 -4.22 2.04
C LYS A 99 -14.85 -2.79 2.55
N ASN A 100 -14.57 -2.62 3.84
CA ASN A 100 -14.34 -1.32 4.47
C ASN A 100 -13.09 -0.57 3.94
N LEU A 101 -12.16 -1.30 3.30
CA LEU A 101 -10.99 -0.74 2.66
C LEU A 101 -11.24 -0.45 1.17
N VAL A 102 -12.02 -1.30 0.49
CA VAL A 102 -12.55 -1.02 -0.86
C VAL A 102 -13.32 0.31 -0.85
N GLU A 103 -14.24 0.46 0.11
CA GLU A 103 -15.04 1.69 0.28
C GLU A 103 -14.16 2.91 0.58
N PHE A 104 -13.13 2.77 1.42
CA PHE A 104 -12.21 3.87 1.73
C PHE A 104 -11.41 4.35 0.52
N ALA A 105 -10.85 3.42 -0.25
CA ALA A 105 -9.98 3.71 -1.39
C ALA A 105 -10.76 3.98 -2.70
N GLY A 106 -12.09 4.02 -2.64
CA GLY A 106 -12.93 4.26 -3.82
C GLY A 106 -12.75 3.20 -4.91
N ILE A 107 -12.38 1.96 -4.57
CA ILE A 107 -12.12 0.93 -5.57
C ILE A 107 -13.45 0.42 -6.12
N GLU A 108 -13.69 0.69 -7.39
CA GLU A 108 -14.91 0.24 -8.09
C GLU A 108 -14.62 -0.88 -9.09
N LYS A 109 -13.68 -0.65 -10.01
CA LYS A 109 -13.33 -1.60 -11.07
C LYS A 109 -11.88 -1.52 -11.49
N GLU A 110 -11.42 -0.37 -11.95
CA GLU A 110 -10.04 -0.22 -12.43
C GLU A 110 -9.11 0.08 -11.26
N VAL A 111 -8.08 -0.75 -11.12
CA VAL A 111 -7.16 -0.73 -9.98
C VAL A 111 -5.75 -0.59 -10.49
N VAL A 112 -4.97 0.26 -9.84
CA VAL A 112 -3.52 0.30 -10.03
C VAL A 112 -2.85 -0.34 -8.82
N LEU A 113 -2.00 -1.33 -9.07
CA LEU A 113 -1.06 -1.87 -8.09
C LEU A 113 0.30 -1.23 -8.35
N ASN A 114 0.73 -0.33 -7.47
CA ASN A 114 2.01 0.35 -7.60
C ASN A 114 2.97 -0.11 -6.50
N ALA A 115 4.09 -0.73 -6.87
CA ALA A 115 5.10 -1.13 -5.91
C ALA A 115 5.92 0.09 -5.47
N VAL A 116 6.02 0.30 -4.15
CA VAL A 116 6.75 1.41 -3.54
C VAL A 116 7.71 0.81 -2.51
N PHE A 117 8.86 0.34 -3.00
CA PHE A 117 9.92 -0.31 -2.23
C PHE A 117 9.48 -1.59 -1.50
N ASP A 118 9.03 -1.47 -0.25
CA ASP A 118 8.71 -2.56 0.68
C ASP A 118 7.20 -2.84 0.79
N LYS A 119 6.38 -2.09 0.05
CA LYS A 119 4.92 -2.20 0.04
C LYS A 119 4.36 -2.11 -1.38
N ILE A 120 3.11 -2.51 -1.52
CA ILE A 120 2.31 -2.27 -2.73
C ILE A 120 1.18 -1.33 -2.36
N GLU A 121 1.08 -0.22 -3.06
CA GLU A 121 -0.09 0.64 -2.99
C GLU A 121 -1.17 0.13 -3.95
N ILE A 122 -2.41 0.15 -3.48
CA ILE A 122 -3.59 -0.31 -4.22
C ILE A 122 -4.54 0.87 -4.35
N TRP A 123 -4.78 1.27 -5.59
CA TRP A 123 -5.48 2.50 -5.92
C TRP A 123 -6.71 2.26 -6.77
N ASN A 124 -7.71 3.12 -6.64
CA ASN A 124 -8.58 3.44 -7.77
C ASN A 124 -7.75 4.14 -8.85
N LYS A 125 -7.88 3.73 -10.12
CA LYS A 125 -7.06 4.22 -11.23
C LYS A 125 -7.13 5.74 -11.41
N ASP A 126 -8.33 6.31 -11.45
CA ASP A 126 -8.51 7.76 -11.66
C ASP A 126 -7.89 8.58 -10.52
N MET A 127 -8.01 8.09 -9.28
CA MET A 127 -7.39 8.73 -8.12
C MET A 127 -5.87 8.71 -8.19
N TYR A 128 -5.28 7.60 -8.67
CA TYR A 128 -3.84 7.47 -8.84
C TYR A 128 -3.30 8.43 -9.91
N GLU A 129 -3.93 8.45 -11.08
CA GLU A 129 -3.53 9.32 -12.19
C GLU A 129 -3.62 10.80 -11.80
N LYS A 130 -4.65 11.17 -11.03
CA LYS A 130 -4.79 12.53 -10.49
C LYS A 130 -3.63 12.90 -9.56
N VAL A 131 -3.26 12.02 -8.63
CA VAL A 131 -2.16 12.28 -7.68
C VAL A 131 -0.83 12.40 -8.41
N LEU A 132 -0.58 11.56 -9.43
CA LEU A 132 0.63 11.69 -10.26
C LEU A 132 0.68 13.02 -11.01
N ALA A 133 -0.41 13.43 -11.65
CA ALA A 133 -0.47 14.69 -12.39
C ALA A 133 -0.32 15.93 -11.48
N GLU A 134 -0.78 15.84 -10.23
CA GLU A 134 -0.56 16.88 -9.23
C GLU A 134 0.91 16.93 -8.80
N GLY A 135 1.54 15.78 -8.55
CA GLY A 135 2.94 15.68 -8.14
C GLY A 135 3.96 15.99 -9.24
N GLU A 136 3.61 15.82 -10.51
CA GLU A 136 4.50 16.09 -11.65
C GLU A 136 4.95 17.57 -11.71
N LYS A 137 4.14 18.48 -11.19
CA LYS A 137 4.42 19.93 -11.20
C LYS A 137 5.66 20.31 -10.40
N ASP A 138 5.89 19.59 -9.31
CA ASP A 138 6.96 19.87 -8.34
C ASP A 138 8.01 18.74 -8.35
N TYR A 139 7.93 17.79 -9.30
CA TYR A 139 8.73 16.56 -9.26
C TYR A 139 10.24 16.83 -9.38
N ALA A 140 10.63 17.77 -10.25
CA ALA A 140 12.04 18.14 -10.41
C ALA A 140 12.60 18.78 -9.15
N ASP A 141 11.89 19.76 -8.59
CA ASP A 141 12.28 20.47 -7.36
C ASP A 141 12.39 19.49 -6.17
N LEU A 142 11.42 18.57 -6.02
CA LEU A 142 11.46 17.53 -5.00
C LEU A 142 12.64 16.56 -5.19
N ALA A 143 13.00 16.25 -6.44
CA ALA A 143 14.16 15.40 -6.72
C ALA A 143 15.46 16.09 -6.31
N GLU A 144 15.62 17.38 -6.65
CA GLU A 144 16.78 18.18 -6.22
C GLU A 144 16.88 18.21 -4.68
N GLU A 145 15.80 18.54 -3.96
CA GLU A 145 15.80 18.55 -2.49
C GLU A 145 16.22 17.21 -1.88
N ILE A 146 15.73 16.09 -2.43
CA ILE A 146 16.04 14.75 -1.90
C ILE A 146 17.48 14.34 -2.18
N PHE A 147 18.02 14.63 -3.38
CA PHE A 147 19.36 14.20 -3.77
C PHE A 147 20.47 15.17 -3.30
N ASP A 148 20.14 16.43 -3.01
CA ASP A 148 21.07 17.41 -2.46
C ASP A 148 21.26 17.27 -0.95
N ASP A 149 20.27 16.76 -0.22
CA ASP A 149 20.35 16.48 1.24
C ASP A 149 21.29 15.31 1.60
N ASP A 150 21.85 14.60 0.60
CA ASP A 150 22.78 13.47 0.75
C ASP A 150 24.29 13.86 0.65
N GLU A 151 24.64 15.17 0.59
CA GLU A 151 26.02 15.71 0.80
C GLU A 151 26.30 16.15 2.24
#